data_AF-A0A2T0I9U8-F1
#
_entry.id   AF-A0A2T0I9U8-F1
#
_cell.length_a   1.000
_cell.length_b   1.000
_cell.length_c   1.000
_cell.angle_alpha   90.00
_cell.angle_beta   90.00
_cell.angle_gamma   90.00
#
_symmetry.space_group_name_H-M   'P 1'
#
loop_
_entity.id
_entity.type
_entity.pdbx_description
1 polymer ?
#
loop_
_entity_poly.entity_id
_entity_poly.type
_entity_poly.pdbx_seq_one_letter_code
_entity_poly.pdbx_strand_id
1 'polypeptide(L)'
;MRLSLASLVAILFGVLFGAAALALSPAKAFLAVMGVAAAVTILRFPFWGLLLFALVATFMPYSTLNLGIRSTVSEAILALTWGAVLWHSFLSRLPDAPRLARRPTDQMLLWLMLFSVFPFIVGQVSIHAESSGVANWLRWLLNLSGVFLAAKLLVDYKRRESLVIALLLGTLAMLVMSIAVFVRTRSGAGIAPILALLNYGNFDMLKFGLEAMSSRMGSPWMHPNAIGGIMALLLPLAFCYGMTEQGFKRALGLGVACLGAAALLLASSRGAMVSLALVLMWMATRRVPYTGRLLMIGAALTVALVMAYPPLQERLATIFSSSNASTEVRFDEYRMFPQAMVAYPFGIGFKVDPPVPGTHLLGISNLWLNFIYKTGIVGMLLFIAVTVRWWREARPEKGPIRLTKDNALWLGSTAGILSALVSGLFDHYFSFAVVMVALFWLMVGINVLEARRLFPARLPQVKTVVFRKPLLDGARP
;
A
#
# COMPACT_ATOMS: atom_id res chain seq x y z
N MET A 1 47.22 -5.31 -18.59
CA MET A 1 46.14 -5.49 -17.58
C MET A 1 44.80 -5.51 -18.29
N ARG A 2 44.04 -6.61 -18.25
CA ARG A 2 42.65 -6.62 -18.74
C ARG A 2 41.77 -5.99 -17.66
N LEU A 3 41.35 -4.75 -17.87
CA LEU A 3 40.37 -4.10 -16.99
C LEU A 3 39.09 -4.93 -17.03
N SER A 4 38.65 -5.39 -15.87
CA SER A 4 37.36 -6.07 -15.76
C SER A 4 36.24 -5.05 -16.03
N LEU A 5 35.09 -5.51 -16.52
CA LEU A 5 33.91 -4.66 -16.69
C LEU A 5 33.53 -3.94 -15.38
N ALA A 6 33.75 -4.59 -14.23
CA ALA A 6 33.52 -3.99 -12.92
C ALA A 6 34.49 -2.82 -12.64
N SER A 7 35.75 -2.94 -13.05
CA SER A 7 36.75 -1.87 -12.93
C SER A 7 36.42 -0.68 -13.81
N LEU A 8 35.95 -0.90 -15.04
CA LEU A 8 35.51 0.16 -15.95
C LEU A 8 34.27 0.90 -15.41
N VAL A 9 33.30 0.17 -14.87
CA VAL A 9 32.13 0.76 -14.23
C VAL A 9 32.55 1.58 -13.00
N ALA A 10 33.40 1.05 -12.13
CA ALA A 10 33.89 1.79 -10.95
C ALA A 10 34.63 3.09 -11.33
N ILE A 11 35.47 3.05 -12.37
CA ILE A 11 36.16 4.24 -12.89
C ILE A 11 35.16 5.26 -13.44
N LEU A 12 34.18 4.83 -14.24
CA LEU A 12 33.13 5.71 -14.77
C LEU A 12 32.34 6.38 -13.64
N PHE A 13 31.93 5.63 -12.63
CA PHE A 13 31.24 6.18 -11.46
C PHE A 13 32.13 7.14 -10.65
N GLY A 14 33.42 6.86 -10.53
CA GLY A 14 34.39 7.75 -9.88
C GLY A 14 34.57 9.06 -10.65
N VAL A 15 34.66 9.02 -11.98
CA VAL A 15 34.76 10.21 -12.85
C VAL A 15 33.47 11.01 -12.81
N LEU A 16 32.30 10.36 -12.88
CA LEU A 16 31.00 11.02 -12.74
C LEU A 16 30.83 11.66 -11.36
N PHE A 17 31.29 11.02 -10.28
CA PHE A 17 31.30 11.61 -8.95
C PHE A 17 32.20 12.85 -8.89
N GLY A 18 33.43 12.76 -9.40
CA GLY A 18 34.38 13.88 -9.42
C GLY A 18 33.83 15.07 -10.21
N ALA A 19 33.28 14.83 -11.40
CA ALA A 19 32.64 15.86 -12.21
C ALA A 19 31.40 16.47 -11.54
N ALA A 20 30.56 15.64 -10.91
CA ALA A 20 29.38 16.10 -10.19
C ALA A 20 29.73 16.87 -8.91
N ALA A 21 30.79 16.50 -8.19
CA ALA A 21 31.27 17.19 -6.99
C ALA A 21 31.90 18.55 -7.29
N LEU A 22 32.40 18.75 -8.51
CA LEU A 22 32.84 20.05 -9.00
C LEU A 22 31.67 20.96 -9.40
N ALA A 23 30.56 20.37 -9.88
CA ALA A 23 29.39 21.12 -10.36
C ALA A 23 28.29 21.32 -9.30
N LEU A 24 28.25 20.48 -8.26
CA LEU A 24 27.23 20.46 -7.20
C LEU A 24 27.91 20.54 -5.83
N SER A 25 27.15 20.89 -4.78
CA SER A 25 27.66 20.72 -3.42
C SER A 25 28.02 19.25 -3.14
N PRO A 26 29.03 18.95 -2.30
CA PRO A 26 29.45 17.57 -2.02
C PRO A 26 28.30 16.65 -1.60
N ALA A 27 27.35 17.17 -0.83
CA ALA A 27 26.15 16.44 -0.43
C ALA A 27 25.25 16.08 -1.62
N LYS A 28 25.02 17.01 -2.55
CA LYS A 28 24.22 16.78 -3.77
C LYS A 28 24.91 15.79 -4.71
N ALA A 29 26.23 15.90 -4.86
CA ALA A 29 27.02 14.97 -5.67
C ALA A 29 27.00 13.54 -5.09
N PHE A 30 27.14 13.41 -3.77
CA PHE A 30 27.01 12.12 -3.08
C PHE A 30 25.62 11.49 -3.27
N LEU A 31 24.55 12.28 -3.07
CA LEU A 31 23.18 11.82 -3.28
C LEU A 31 22.93 11.41 -4.75
N ALA A 32 23.46 12.17 -5.71
CA ALA A 32 23.35 11.83 -7.12
C ALA A 32 24.01 10.47 -7.43
N VAL A 33 25.23 10.25 -6.95
CA VAL A 33 25.94 8.98 -7.17
C VAL A 33 25.28 7.81 -6.47
N MET A 34 24.78 8.00 -5.25
CA MET A 34 23.95 6.99 -4.58
C MET A 34 22.67 6.67 -5.37
N GLY A 35 22.03 7.69 -5.95
CA GLY A 35 20.86 7.52 -6.82
C GLY A 35 21.17 6.70 -8.08
N VAL A 36 22.28 7.00 -8.76
CA VAL A 36 22.70 6.25 -9.96
C VAL A 36 23.11 4.81 -9.59
N ALA A 37 23.85 4.62 -8.49
CA ALA A 37 24.23 3.30 -8.00
C ALA A 37 23.00 2.44 -7.64
N ALA A 38 22.00 3.04 -6.99
CA ALA A 38 20.73 2.39 -6.73
C ALA A 38 20.02 2.04 -8.03
N ALA A 39 19.93 2.96 -8.99
CA ALA A 39 19.28 2.71 -10.28
C ALA A 39 19.94 1.56 -11.06
N VAL A 40 21.27 1.55 -11.15
CA VAL A 40 22.02 0.46 -11.80
C VAL A 40 21.82 -0.87 -11.07
N THR A 41 21.78 -0.85 -9.74
CA THR A 41 21.51 -2.04 -8.92
C THR A 41 20.11 -2.60 -9.19
N ILE A 42 19.09 -1.73 -9.32
CA ILE A 42 17.72 -2.13 -9.65
C ILE A 42 17.66 -2.74 -11.06
N LEU A 43 18.29 -2.09 -12.05
CA LEU A 43 18.35 -2.60 -13.42
C LEU A 43 19.04 -3.96 -13.51
N ARG A 44 20.07 -4.19 -12.69
CA ARG A 44 20.78 -5.48 -12.64
C ARG A 44 20.02 -6.53 -11.84
N PHE A 45 19.38 -6.12 -10.75
CA PHE A 45 18.72 -7.00 -9.80
C PHE A 45 17.34 -6.43 -9.39
N PRO A 46 16.28 -6.71 -10.17
CA PRO A 46 14.96 -6.09 -9.98
C PRO A 46 14.37 -6.31 -8.58
N PHE A 47 14.73 -7.42 -7.92
CA PHE A 47 14.30 -7.71 -6.55
C PHE A 47 14.73 -6.64 -5.55
N TRP A 48 15.94 -6.07 -5.69
CA TRP A 48 16.39 -4.96 -4.84
C TRP A 48 15.57 -3.69 -5.04
N GLY A 49 15.05 -3.46 -6.26
CA GLY A 49 14.10 -2.38 -6.52
C GLY A 49 12.80 -2.55 -5.74
N LEU A 50 12.28 -3.78 -5.68
CA LEU A 50 11.08 -4.07 -4.89
C LEU A 50 11.33 -3.91 -3.37
N LEU A 51 12.50 -4.33 -2.87
CA LEU A 51 12.88 -4.11 -1.47
C LEU A 51 13.02 -2.62 -1.14
N LEU A 52 13.69 -1.86 -2.01
CA LEU A 52 13.85 -0.43 -1.83
C LEU A 52 12.50 0.30 -1.91
N PHE A 53 11.63 -0.11 -2.83
CA PHE A 53 10.25 0.37 -2.90
C PHE A 53 9.52 0.14 -1.57
N ALA A 54 9.53 -1.09 -1.04
CA ALA A 54 8.86 -1.41 0.23
C ALA A 54 9.36 -0.56 1.40
N LEU A 55 10.68 -0.34 1.49
CA LEU A 55 11.29 0.49 2.52
C LEU A 55 10.90 1.96 2.36
N VAL A 56 11.06 2.52 1.16
CA VAL A 56 10.81 3.94 0.89
C VAL A 56 9.32 4.27 0.97
N ALA A 57 8.45 3.41 0.42
CA ALA A 57 7.01 3.61 0.41
C ALA A 57 6.40 3.58 1.82
N THR A 58 6.95 2.76 2.74
CA THR A 58 6.48 2.75 4.14
C THR A 58 7.08 3.87 4.98
N PHE A 59 8.29 4.31 4.64
CA PHE A 59 8.99 5.38 5.36
C PHE A 59 8.54 6.79 4.97
N MET A 60 8.59 7.10 3.68
CA MET A 60 8.43 8.45 3.11
C MET A 60 7.66 8.41 1.78
N PRO A 61 6.39 7.95 1.81
CA PRO A 61 5.61 7.63 0.61
C PRO A 61 5.55 8.76 -0.41
N TYR A 62 5.36 10.00 0.03
CA TYR A 62 5.08 11.14 -0.84
C TYR A 62 6.26 12.10 -1.03
N SER A 63 7.48 11.64 -0.75
CA SER A 63 8.70 12.37 -1.13
C SER A 63 8.74 12.53 -2.65
N THR A 64 9.01 13.74 -3.15
CA THR A 64 8.88 14.04 -4.59
C THR A 64 10.22 14.21 -5.30
N LEU A 65 10.23 13.85 -6.59
CA LEU A 65 11.31 14.10 -7.54
C LEU A 65 10.73 14.91 -8.72
N ASN A 66 11.43 15.96 -9.12
CA ASN A 66 11.11 16.75 -10.30
C ASN A 66 12.03 16.35 -11.46
N LEU A 67 11.59 15.38 -12.26
CA LEU A 67 12.27 14.91 -13.47
C LEU A 67 11.46 15.30 -14.73
N GLY A 68 10.98 16.55 -14.79
CA GLY A 68 10.08 17.05 -15.83
C GLY A 68 8.59 16.77 -15.55
N ILE A 69 8.25 15.64 -14.93
CA ILE A 69 6.92 15.37 -14.35
C ILE A 69 7.10 15.14 -12.86
N ARG A 70 6.26 15.79 -12.02
CA ARG A 70 6.28 15.59 -10.57
C ARG A 70 5.79 14.17 -10.24
N SER A 71 6.71 13.33 -9.77
CA SER A 71 6.43 11.95 -9.32
C SER A 71 6.98 11.72 -7.93
N THR A 72 6.48 10.72 -7.20
CA THR A 72 7.09 10.34 -5.93
C THR A 72 8.33 9.47 -6.16
N VAL A 73 9.27 9.52 -5.21
CA VAL A 73 10.45 8.63 -5.20
C VAL A 73 10.01 7.16 -5.24
N SER A 74 8.98 6.81 -4.47
CA SER A 74 8.41 5.46 -4.42
C SER A 74 7.93 4.99 -5.79
N GLU A 75 7.19 5.82 -6.51
CA GLU A 75 6.70 5.50 -7.86
C GLU A 75 7.82 5.38 -8.88
N ALA A 76 8.83 6.25 -8.80
CA ALA A 76 10.00 6.16 -9.68
C ALA A 76 10.75 4.83 -9.48
N ILE A 77 10.95 4.40 -8.24
CA ILE A 77 11.55 3.10 -7.91
C ILE A 77 10.68 1.95 -8.43
N LEU A 78 9.36 2.04 -8.27
CA LEU A 78 8.42 1.02 -8.73
C LEU A 78 8.41 0.90 -10.26
N ALA A 79 8.42 2.03 -10.97
CA ALA A 79 8.51 2.09 -12.43
C ALA A 79 9.85 1.52 -12.92
N LEU A 80 10.96 1.91 -12.29
CA LEU A 80 12.29 1.38 -12.63
C LEU A 80 12.38 -0.13 -12.38
N THR A 81 11.76 -0.61 -11.31
CA THR A 81 11.67 -2.04 -11.00
C THR A 81 10.93 -2.79 -12.10
N TRP A 82 9.81 -2.25 -12.60
CA TRP A 82 9.12 -2.81 -13.75
C TRP A 82 9.96 -2.80 -15.01
N GLY A 83 10.62 -1.68 -15.31
CA GLY A 83 11.54 -1.59 -16.46
C GLY A 83 12.61 -2.68 -16.40
N ALA A 84 13.19 -2.90 -15.22
CA ALA A 84 14.14 -3.99 -15.00
C ALA A 84 13.50 -5.38 -15.18
N VAL A 85 12.30 -5.61 -14.63
CA VAL A 85 11.59 -6.89 -14.79
C VAL A 85 11.28 -7.19 -16.26
N LEU A 86 10.80 -6.20 -17.01
CA LEU A 86 10.50 -6.33 -18.44
C LEU A 86 11.76 -6.63 -19.24
N TRP A 87 12.84 -5.90 -18.97
CA TRP A 87 14.14 -6.12 -19.61
C TRP A 87 14.69 -7.53 -19.35
N HIS A 88 14.68 -7.98 -18.09
CA HIS A 88 15.15 -9.33 -17.76
C HIS A 88 14.21 -10.42 -18.25
N SER A 89 12.91 -10.16 -18.36
CA SER A 89 11.95 -11.09 -18.96
C SER A 89 12.18 -11.23 -20.46
N PHE A 90 12.45 -10.13 -21.16
CA PHE A 90 12.82 -10.12 -22.58
C PHE A 90 14.11 -10.92 -22.84
N LEU A 91 15.08 -10.83 -21.92
CA LEU A 91 16.32 -11.60 -21.98
C LEU A 91 16.19 -13.04 -21.44
N SER A 92 14.98 -13.50 -21.10
CA SER A 92 14.72 -14.82 -20.49
C SER A 92 15.56 -15.13 -19.24
N ARG A 93 15.89 -14.10 -18.46
CA ARG A 93 16.72 -14.19 -17.23
C ARG A 93 15.90 -14.37 -15.95
N LEU A 94 14.59 -14.22 -16.04
CA LEU A 94 13.68 -14.42 -14.91
C LEU A 94 12.91 -15.73 -15.06
N PRO A 95 12.60 -16.42 -13.95
CA PRO A 95 11.71 -17.57 -13.98
C PRO A 95 10.34 -17.20 -14.57
N ASP A 96 9.75 -18.16 -15.29
CA ASP A 96 8.38 -18.01 -15.74
C ASP A 96 7.45 -17.88 -14.55
N ALA A 97 6.58 -16.86 -14.60
CA ALA A 97 5.52 -16.77 -13.61
C ALA A 97 4.49 -17.88 -13.90
N PRO A 98 3.82 -18.41 -12.87
CA PRO A 98 2.70 -19.31 -13.09
C PRO A 98 1.69 -18.70 -14.06
N ARG A 99 1.18 -19.53 -14.97
CA ARG A 99 0.20 -19.11 -15.99
C ARG A 99 -0.93 -18.32 -15.33
N LEU A 100 -1.36 -17.24 -15.97
CA LEU A 100 -2.41 -16.36 -15.46
C LEU A 100 -3.72 -17.12 -15.18
N ALA A 101 -3.99 -18.21 -15.91
CA ALA A 101 -5.10 -19.14 -15.67
C ALA A 101 -5.13 -19.78 -14.27
N ARG A 102 -3.98 -19.87 -13.59
CA ARG A 102 -3.88 -20.35 -12.19
C ARG A 102 -3.88 -19.21 -11.17
N ARG A 103 -4.19 -17.99 -11.59
CA ARG A 103 -4.08 -16.76 -10.78
C ARG A 103 -5.37 -15.93 -10.89
N PRO A 104 -6.49 -16.42 -10.34
CA PRO A 104 -7.81 -15.83 -10.61
C PRO A 104 -7.99 -14.42 -10.02
N THR A 105 -7.37 -14.10 -8.88
CA THR A 105 -7.32 -12.71 -8.36
C THR A 105 -6.61 -11.77 -9.34
N ASP A 106 -5.45 -12.18 -9.83
CA ASP A 106 -4.62 -11.41 -10.76
C ASP A 106 -5.34 -11.20 -12.10
N GLN A 107 -6.07 -12.20 -12.58
CA GLN A 107 -6.95 -12.09 -13.75
C GLN A 107 -8.04 -11.04 -13.56
N MET A 108 -8.75 -11.08 -12.43
CA MET A 108 -9.83 -10.14 -12.17
C MET A 108 -9.28 -8.71 -12.01
N LEU A 109 -8.10 -8.56 -11.41
CA LEU A 109 -7.43 -7.27 -11.31
C LEU A 109 -7.05 -6.73 -12.69
N LEU A 110 -6.57 -7.60 -13.59
CA LEU A 110 -6.32 -7.22 -14.97
C LEU A 110 -7.60 -6.75 -15.68
N TRP A 111 -8.74 -7.40 -15.46
CA TRP A 111 -10.03 -6.94 -16.00
C TRP A 111 -10.42 -5.56 -15.46
N LEU A 112 -10.22 -5.28 -14.17
CA LEU A 112 -10.42 -3.95 -13.61
C LEU A 112 -9.50 -2.91 -14.26
N MET A 113 -8.22 -3.24 -14.43
CA MET A 113 -7.24 -2.38 -15.09
C MET A 113 -7.61 -2.08 -16.54
N LEU A 114 -8.04 -3.09 -17.31
CA LEU A 114 -8.49 -2.93 -18.68
C LEU A 114 -9.78 -2.09 -18.76
N PHE A 115 -10.74 -2.38 -17.89
CA PHE A 115 -11.97 -1.59 -17.82
C PHE A 115 -11.71 -0.13 -17.50
N SER A 116 -10.70 0.18 -16.67
CA SER A 116 -10.37 1.55 -16.27
C SER A 116 -10.03 2.49 -17.44
N VAL A 117 -9.71 1.96 -18.63
CA VAL A 117 -9.58 2.75 -19.88
C VAL A 117 -10.86 3.52 -20.17
N PHE A 118 -12.03 2.92 -19.93
CA PHE A 118 -13.32 3.55 -20.19
C PHE A 118 -13.57 4.80 -19.33
N PRO A 119 -13.57 4.74 -17.97
CA PRO A 119 -13.71 5.94 -17.15
C PRO A 119 -12.55 6.91 -17.34
N PHE A 120 -11.35 6.45 -17.72
CA PHE A 120 -10.26 7.34 -18.12
C PHE A 120 -10.65 8.20 -19.32
N ILE A 121 -11.13 7.61 -20.41
CA ILE A 121 -11.55 8.34 -21.62
C ILE A 121 -12.71 9.29 -21.29
N VAL A 122 -13.72 8.80 -20.57
CA VAL A 122 -14.87 9.62 -20.15
C VAL A 122 -14.40 10.84 -19.34
N GLY A 123 -13.52 10.64 -18.35
CA GLY A 123 -12.99 11.72 -17.53
C GLY A 123 -12.14 12.72 -18.32
N GLN A 124 -11.40 12.28 -19.35
CA GLN A 124 -10.64 13.19 -20.21
C GLN A 124 -11.54 14.18 -20.96
N VAL A 125 -12.69 13.70 -21.44
CA VAL A 125 -13.64 14.47 -22.25
C VAL A 125 -14.57 15.32 -21.37
N SER A 126 -15.02 14.78 -20.24
CA SER A 126 -16.04 15.44 -19.40
C SER A 126 -15.46 16.43 -18.38
N ILE A 127 -14.24 16.21 -17.89
CA ILE A 127 -13.64 17.05 -16.84
C ILE A 127 -12.73 18.11 -17.43
N HIS A 128 -12.98 19.37 -17.09
CA HIS A 128 -12.19 20.52 -17.50
C HIS A 128 -11.28 20.95 -16.34
N ALA A 129 -10.04 20.48 -16.35
CA ALA A 129 -9.01 20.81 -15.36
C ALA A 129 -7.61 20.73 -15.99
N GLU A 130 -6.65 21.48 -15.46
CA GLU A 130 -5.27 21.55 -15.99
C GLU A 130 -4.42 20.30 -15.69
N SER A 131 -4.90 19.39 -14.85
CA SER A 131 -4.17 18.19 -14.42
C SER A 131 -4.06 17.12 -15.53
N SER A 132 -2.91 16.44 -15.60
CA SER A 132 -2.65 15.37 -16.56
C SER A 132 -3.31 14.05 -16.13
N GLY A 133 -4.52 13.80 -16.62
CA GLY A 133 -5.20 12.54 -16.31
C GLY A 133 -4.54 11.30 -16.94
N VAL A 134 -3.73 11.44 -17.99
CA VAL A 134 -2.90 10.34 -18.53
C VAL A 134 -1.85 9.92 -17.50
N ALA A 135 -1.11 10.89 -16.94
CA ALA A 135 -0.10 10.62 -15.93
C ALA A 135 -0.73 9.99 -14.69
N ASN A 136 -1.87 10.51 -14.20
CA ASN A 136 -2.55 9.98 -13.03
C ASN A 136 -3.10 8.56 -13.26
N TRP A 137 -3.64 8.27 -14.45
CA TRP A 137 -4.10 6.93 -14.80
C TRP A 137 -2.95 5.93 -14.87
N LEU A 138 -1.85 6.28 -15.55
CA LEU A 138 -0.65 5.42 -15.62
C LEU A 138 -0.05 5.18 -14.24
N ARG A 139 0.01 6.21 -13.38
CA ARG A 139 0.44 6.09 -11.99
C ARG A 139 -0.47 5.15 -11.22
N TRP A 140 -1.78 5.26 -11.37
CA TRP A 140 -2.71 4.35 -10.72
C TRP A 140 -2.51 2.90 -11.17
N LEU A 141 -2.39 2.64 -12.49
CA LEU A 141 -2.07 1.31 -13.02
C LEU A 141 -0.74 0.76 -12.49
N LEU A 142 0.30 1.60 -12.45
CA LEU A 142 1.60 1.25 -11.87
C LEU A 142 1.44 0.84 -10.40
N ASN A 143 0.57 1.48 -9.64
CA ASN A 143 0.40 1.15 -8.22
C ASN A 143 -0.50 -0.08 -8.02
N LEU A 144 -1.48 -0.35 -8.88
CA LEU A 144 -2.21 -1.63 -8.88
C LEU A 144 -1.29 -2.83 -9.17
N SER A 145 -0.21 -2.60 -9.93
CA SER A 145 0.61 -3.66 -10.49
C SER A 145 1.41 -4.50 -9.47
N GLY A 146 1.40 -4.10 -8.18
CA GLY A 146 2.14 -4.77 -7.11
C GLY A 146 1.85 -6.28 -6.99
N VAL A 147 0.62 -6.71 -7.29
CA VAL A 147 0.26 -8.14 -7.37
C VAL A 147 1.08 -8.89 -8.42
N PHE A 148 1.28 -8.31 -9.60
CA PHE A 148 2.01 -8.96 -10.68
C PHE A 148 3.52 -8.98 -10.43
N LEU A 149 4.07 -7.92 -9.82
CA LEU A 149 5.46 -7.91 -9.36
C LEU A 149 5.70 -8.99 -8.30
N ALA A 150 4.80 -9.12 -7.33
CA ALA A 150 4.89 -10.16 -6.31
C ALA A 150 4.99 -11.55 -6.96
N ALA A 151 4.10 -11.86 -7.91
CA ALA A 151 4.11 -13.15 -8.59
C ALA A 151 5.37 -13.45 -9.42
N LYS A 152 6.09 -12.41 -9.86
CA LYS A 152 7.34 -12.54 -10.63
C LYS A 152 8.57 -12.61 -9.74
N LEU A 153 8.63 -11.78 -8.69
CA LEU A 153 9.85 -11.58 -7.90
C LEU A 153 9.87 -12.33 -6.58
N LEU A 154 8.72 -12.76 -6.06
CA LEU A 154 8.56 -13.32 -4.70
C LEU A 154 8.17 -14.80 -4.70
N VAL A 155 8.58 -15.57 -5.70
CA VAL A 155 8.28 -17.01 -5.77
C VAL A 155 8.85 -17.75 -4.56
N ASP A 156 10.08 -17.42 -4.16
CA ASP A 156 10.77 -18.04 -3.02
C ASP A 156 10.29 -17.49 -1.67
N TYR A 157 10.24 -18.34 -0.64
CA TYR A 157 9.93 -17.90 0.72
C TYR A 157 10.92 -16.85 1.24
N LYS A 158 12.23 -17.06 1.00
CA LYS A 158 13.27 -16.11 1.42
C LYS A 158 13.03 -14.70 0.86
N ARG A 159 12.59 -14.59 -0.39
CA ARG A 159 12.30 -13.29 -1.02
C ARG A 159 11.06 -12.62 -0.43
N ARG A 160 10.01 -13.42 -0.14
CA ARG A 160 8.81 -12.95 0.58
C ARG A 160 9.16 -12.43 1.97
N GLU A 161 9.99 -13.17 2.70
CA GLU A 161 10.48 -12.79 4.02
C GLU A 161 11.32 -11.50 3.96
N SER A 162 12.28 -11.39 3.04
CA SER A 162 13.09 -10.17 2.87
C SER A 162 12.23 -8.95 2.53
N LEU A 163 11.17 -9.12 1.72
CA LEU A 163 10.24 -8.04 1.44
C LEU A 163 9.47 -7.59 2.69
N VAL A 164 8.99 -8.55 3.49
CA VAL A 164 8.32 -8.27 4.77
C VAL A 164 9.27 -7.53 5.71
N ILE A 165 10.53 -7.95 5.79
CA ILE A 165 11.56 -7.24 6.56
C ILE A 165 11.72 -5.80 6.05
N ALA A 166 11.78 -5.56 4.74
CA ALA A 166 11.90 -4.22 4.18
C ALA A 166 10.68 -3.33 4.51
N LEU A 167 9.46 -3.87 4.41
CA LEU A 167 8.23 -3.20 4.81
C LEU A 167 8.28 -2.80 6.31
N LEU A 168 8.71 -3.73 7.16
CA LEU A 168 8.80 -3.49 8.61
C LEU A 168 9.92 -2.52 8.97
N LEU A 169 11.06 -2.55 8.29
CA LEU A 169 12.16 -1.60 8.50
C LEU A 169 11.76 -0.17 8.14
N GLY A 170 11.15 0.03 6.97
CA GLY A 170 10.68 1.37 6.58
C GLY A 170 9.57 1.87 7.50
N THR A 171 8.68 0.98 7.93
CA THR A 171 7.65 1.30 8.93
C THR A 171 8.25 1.66 10.28
N LEU A 172 9.23 0.89 10.77
CA LEU A 172 9.93 1.16 12.03
C LEU A 172 10.62 2.54 11.99
N ALA A 173 11.33 2.84 10.90
CA ALA A 173 11.98 4.13 10.71
C ALA A 173 10.97 5.29 10.77
N MET A 174 9.81 5.13 10.11
CA MET A 174 8.73 6.11 10.14
C MET A 174 8.17 6.30 11.55
N LEU A 175 7.92 5.21 12.27
CA LEU A 175 7.35 5.23 13.62
C LEU A 175 8.31 5.87 14.61
N VAL A 176 9.58 5.46 14.62
CA VAL A 176 10.60 6.01 15.51
C VAL A 176 10.74 7.52 15.27
N MET A 177 10.84 7.95 14.01
CA MET A 177 10.94 9.37 13.66
C MET A 177 9.69 10.15 14.08
N SER A 178 8.50 9.68 13.70
CA SER A 178 7.24 10.41 13.91
C SER A 178 6.87 10.50 15.38
N ILE A 179 7.04 9.41 16.14
CA ILE A 179 6.77 9.39 17.58
C ILE A 179 7.78 10.28 18.31
N ALA A 180 9.08 10.20 17.99
CA ALA A 180 10.09 11.05 18.63
C ALA A 180 9.82 12.54 18.39
N VAL A 181 9.49 12.92 17.15
CA VAL A 181 9.11 14.29 16.81
C VAL A 181 7.87 14.73 17.57
N PHE A 182 6.83 13.91 17.62
CA PHE A 182 5.59 14.24 18.31
C PHE A 182 5.75 14.35 19.82
N VAL A 183 6.54 13.47 20.44
CA VAL A 183 6.85 13.53 21.88
C VAL A 183 7.63 14.80 22.21
N ARG A 184 8.58 15.19 21.36
CA ARG A 184 9.40 16.40 21.54
C ARG A 184 8.60 17.68 21.34
N THR A 185 7.80 17.75 20.28
CA THR A 185 7.12 18.99 19.86
C THR A 185 5.71 19.12 20.41
N ARG A 186 5.11 18.01 20.90
CA ARG A 186 3.71 17.91 21.33
C ARG A 186 2.70 18.38 20.28
N SER A 187 3.11 18.38 19.01
CA SER A 187 2.31 18.89 17.89
C SER A 187 2.53 18.07 16.63
N GLY A 188 1.44 17.76 15.92
CA GLY A 188 1.47 17.15 14.60
C GLY A 188 2.22 17.97 13.56
N ALA A 189 2.22 19.30 13.70
CA ALA A 189 2.97 20.21 12.83
C ALA A 189 4.49 20.10 12.99
N GLY A 190 4.98 19.49 14.07
CA GLY A 190 6.41 19.30 14.31
C GLY A 190 7.14 18.49 13.22
N ILE A 191 6.42 17.72 12.41
CA ILE A 191 6.99 16.97 11.28
C ILE A 191 7.31 17.85 10.07
N ALA A 192 6.72 19.05 9.96
CA ALA A 192 6.78 19.89 8.76
C ALA A 192 8.22 20.16 8.26
N PRO A 193 9.21 20.49 9.11
CA PRO A 193 10.59 20.70 8.65
C PRO A 193 11.21 19.46 7.97
N ILE A 194 10.84 18.26 8.41
CA ILE A 194 11.29 17.00 7.79
C ILE A 194 10.62 16.81 6.43
N LEU A 195 9.33 17.11 6.32
CA LEU A 195 8.61 17.01 5.04
C LEU A 195 9.14 18.01 4.01
N ALA A 196 9.53 19.21 4.45
CA ALA A 196 10.22 20.19 3.61
C ALA A 196 11.55 19.64 3.08
N LEU A 197 12.36 19.04 3.95
CA LEU A 197 13.63 18.42 3.56
C LEU A 197 13.44 17.29 2.54
N LEU A 198 12.35 16.53 2.66
CA LEU A 198 11.99 15.44 1.75
C LEU A 198 11.26 15.92 0.47
N ASN A 199 11.20 17.23 0.23
CA ASN A 199 10.55 17.86 -0.92
C ASN A 199 9.08 17.41 -1.09
N TYR A 200 8.31 17.38 -0.01
CA TYR A 200 6.88 17.07 -0.09
C TYR A 200 6.13 18.15 -0.87
N GLY A 201 5.09 17.74 -1.59
CA GLY A 201 4.36 18.65 -2.44
C GLY A 201 3.35 19.55 -1.74
N ASN A 202 3.11 20.71 -2.36
CA ASN A 202 2.18 21.74 -1.88
C ASN A 202 2.39 22.06 -0.41
N PHE A 203 3.65 22.32 -0.05
CA PHE A 203 4.11 22.36 1.34
C PHE A 203 3.35 23.37 2.19
N ASP A 204 2.95 24.52 1.64
CA ASP A 204 2.19 25.53 2.40
C ASP A 204 0.80 25.02 2.80
N MET A 205 0.07 24.40 1.87
CA MET A 205 -1.23 23.78 2.13
C MET A 205 -1.09 22.60 3.10
N LEU A 206 -0.04 21.80 2.93
CA LEU A 206 0.28 20.68 3.83
C LEU A 206 0.57 21.17 5.25
N LYS A 207 1.36 22.23 5.40
CA LYS A 207 1.69 22.84 6.69
C LYS A 207 0.43 23.34 7.39
N PHE A 208 -0.44 24.05 6.68
CA PHE A 208 -1.73 24.50 7.22
C PHE A 208 -2.60 23.34 7.72
N GLY A 209 -2.69 22.25 6.93
CA GLY A 209 -3.43 21.05 7.34
C GLY A 209 -2.85 20.37 8.59
N LEU A 210 -1.53 20.32 8.71
CA LEU A 210 -0.85 19.77 9.89
C LEU A 210 -1.07 20.63 11.14
N GLU A 211 -1.11 21.96 11.01
CA GLU A 211 -1.41 22.90 12.09
C GLU A 211 -2.85 22.74 12.59
N ALA A 212 -3.81 22.61 11.67
CA ALA A 212 -5.22 22.36 11.99
C ALA A 212 -5.43 21.04 12.75
N MET A 213 -4.51 20.07 12.60
CA MET A 213 -4.55 18.77 13.26
C MET A 213 -3.45 18.59 14.32
N SER A 214 -2.90 19.69 14.85
CA SER A 214 -1.77 19.70 15.78
C SER A 214 -1.91 18.78 16.99
N SER A 215 -3.12 18.56 17.50
CA SER A 215 -3.38 17.61 18.62
C SER A 215 -3.14 16.13 18.28
N ARG A 216 -2.91 15.79 17.01
CA ARG A 216 -2.70 14.41 16.53
C ARG A 216 -1.29 14.23 16.00
N MET A 217 -0.76 13.01 16.07
CA MET A 217 0.57 12.71 15.57
C MET A 217 0.69 12.96 14.06
N GLY A 218 1.68 13.78 13.68
CA GLY A 218 2.09 14.00 12.29
C GLY A 218 3.11 12.96 11.84
N SER A 219 3.14 12.67 10.54
CA SER A 219 4.12 11.75 9.94
C SER A 219 4.30 12.03 8.44
N PRO A 220 5.25 11.36 7.77
CA PRO A 220 5.37 11.35 6.31
C PRO A 220 4.11 10.89 5.55
N TRP A 221 3.12 10.31 6.22
CA TRP A 221 1.82 10.00 5.61
C TRP A 221 0.89 11.22 5.49
N MET A 222 1.34 12.40 5.92
CA MET A 222 0.69 13.73 5.82
C MET A 222 -0.61 13.89 6.61
N HIS A 223 -1.44 12.84 6.71
CA HIS A 223 -2.72 12.87 7.38
C HIS A 223 -2.82 11.77 8.45
N PRO A 224 -3.32 12.06 9.66
CA PRO A 224 -3.45 11.07 10.73
C PRO A 224 -4.31 9.84 10.38
N ASN A 225 -5.35 10.01 9.57
CA ASN A 225 -6.12 8.84 9.12
C ASN A 225 -5.33 7.96 8.14
N ALA A 226 -4.42 8.53 7.33
CA ALA A 226 -3.54 7.76 6.45
C ALA A 226 -2.54 6.94 7.28
N ILE A 227 -2.02 7.49 8.40
CA ILE A 227 -1.24 6.73 9.40
C ILE A 227 -2.07 5.55 9.91
N GLY A 228 -3.32 5.81 10.31
CA GLY A 228 -4.23 4.76 10.75
C GLY A 228 -4.45 3.68 9.70
N GLY A 229 -4.69 4.07 8.44
CA GLY A 229 -4.87 3.16 7.31
C GLY A 229 -3.66 2.25 7.10
N ILE A 230 -2.46 2.83 6.99
CA ILE A 230 -1.26 2.00 6.79
C ILE A 230 -0.95 1.11 8.00
N MET A 231 -1.23 1.56 9.23
CA MET A 231 -1.12 0.72 10.42
C MET A 231 -2.16 -0.41 10.41
N ALA A 232 -3.40 -0.15 9.98
CA ALA A 232 -4.40 -1.20 9.81
C ALA A 232 -3.91 -2.29 8.83
N LEU A 233 -3.21 -1.91 7.77
CA LEU A 233 -2.65 -2.85 6.79
C LEU A 233 -1.44 -3.64 7.34
N LEU A 234 -0.49 -2.98 8.02
CA LEU A 234 0.82 -3.57 8.34
C LEU A 234 0.92 -4.16 9.75
N LEU A 235 0.16 -3.67 10.72
CA LEU A 235 0.25 -4.07 12.12
C LEU A 235 -0.12 -5.55 12.34
N PRO A 236 -1.16 -6.12 11.70
CA PRO A 236 -1.42 -7.55 11.79
C PRO A 236 -0.30 -8.42 11.20
N LEU A 237 0.33 -7.96 10.11
CA LEU A 237 1.50 -8.62 9.53
C LEU A 237 2.69 -8.59 10.49
N ALA A 238 3.02 -7.42 11.02
CA ALA A 238 4.10 -7.22 11.98
C ALA A 238 3.94 -8.10 13.22
N PHE A 239 2.72 -8.16 13.76
CA PHE A 239 2.38 -8.99 14.91
C PHE A 239 2.54 -10.47 14.61
N CYS A 240 1.90 -11.00 13.55
CA CYS A 240 1.99 -12.42 13.23
C CYS A 240 3.42 -12.84 12.93
N TYR A 241 4.16 -12.05 12.16
CA TYR A 241 5.58 -12.29 11.85
C TYR A 241 6.45 -12.25 13.10
N GLY A 242 6.32 -11.23 13.93
CA GLY A 242 7.09 -11.07 15.17
C GLY A 242 6.84 -12.17 16.19
N MET A 243 5.60 -12.67 16.29
CA MET A 243 5.23 -13.73 17.22
C MET A 243 5.81 -15.10 16.86
N THR A 244 6.09 -15.35 15.58
CA THR A 244 6.54 -16.67 15.11
C THR A 244 8.03 -16.75 14.79
N GLU A 245 8.68 -15.60 14.60
CA GLU A 245 10.10 -15.52 14.31
C GLU A 245 10.98 -15.48 15.58
N GLN A 246 12.30 -15.49 15.39
CA GLN A 246 13.30 -15.42 16.47
C GLN A 246 14.33 -14.31 16.20
N GLY A 247 15.09 -13.94 17.23
CA GLY A 247 16.18 -12.95 17.14
C GLY A 247 15.72 -11.58 16.63
N PHE A 248 16.50 -10.99 15.74
CA PHE A 248 16.22 -9.67 15.17
C PHE A 248 14.85 -9.58 14.47
N LYS A 249 14.42 -10.64 13.76
CA LYS A 249 13.14 -10.66 13.05
C LYS A 249 11.95 -10.53 14.00
N ARG A 250 12.03 -11.20 15.15
CA ARG A 250 11.06 -11.08 16.24
C ARG A 250 11.05 -9.68 16.83
N ALA A 251 12.23 -9.14 17.16
CA ALA A 251 12.36 -7.79 17.70
C ALA A 251 11.78 -6.74 16.73
N LEU A 252 12.07 -6.86 15.44
CA LEU A 252 11.53 -5.99 14.40
C LEU A 252 10.01 -6.09 14.30
N GLY A 253 9.45 -7.30 14.19
CA GLY A 253 8.00 -7.48 14.07
C GLY A 253 7.23 -6.99 15.29
N LEU A 254 7.69 -7.35 16.49
CA LEU A 254 7.04 -6.92 17.74
C LEU A 254 7.27 -5.43 18.03
N GLY A 255 8.44 -4.89 17.69
CA GLY A 255 8.74 -3.47 17.81
C GLY A 255 7.82 -2.62 16.93
N VAL A 256 7.64 -3.01 15.66
CA VAL A 256 6.68 -2.36 14.76
C VAL A 256 5.25 -2.53 15.24
N ALA A 257 4.85 -3.71 15.73
CA ALA A 257 3.51 -3.91 16.25
C ALA A 257 3.22 -3.02 17.48
N CYS A 258 4.17 -2.90 18.40
CA CYS A 258 4.06 -2.08 19.60
C CYS A 258 4.03 -0.57 19.27
N LEU A 259 5.03 -0.08 18.54
CA LEU A 259 5.10 1.32 18.14
C LEU A 259 3.96 1.70 17.19
N GLY A 260 3.53 0.78 16.33
CA GLY A 260 2.40 0.96 15.42
C GLY A 260 1.09 1.10 16.17
N ALA A 261 0.88 0.32 17.23
CA ALA A 261 -0.29 0.46 18.11
C ALA A 261 -0.27 1.81 18.84
N ALA A 262 0.89 2.25 19.33
CA ALA A 262 1.06 3.57 19.93
C ALA A 262 0.77 4.69 18.91
N ALA A 263 1.34 4.61 17.70
CA ALA A 263 1.11 5.56 16.62
C ALA A 263 -0.37 5.66 16.23
N LEU A 264 -1.09 4.52 16.18
CA LEU A 264 -2.53 4.50 15.89
C LEU A 264 -3.33 5.29 16.94
N LEU A 265 -2.99 5.12 18.22
CA LEU A 265 -3.60 5.87 19.33
C LEU A 265 -3.29 7.36 19.23
N LEU A 266 -2.02 7.72 19.01
CA LEU A 266 -1.58 9.12 18.91
C LEU A 266 -2.11 9.83 17.66
N ALA A 267 -2.31 9.11 16.55
CA ALA A 267 -2.94 9.62 15.34
C ALA A 267 -4.46 9.78 15.48
N SER A 268 -5.08 9.15 16.48
CA SER A 268 -6.53 9.23 16.75
C SER A 268 -7.40 8.87 15.53
N SER A 269 -6.97 7.86 14.76
CA SER A 269 -7.72 7.39 13.57
C SER A 269 -8.81 6.38 13.96
N ARG A 270 -9.99 6.90 14.28
CA ARG A 270 -11.17 6.11 14.73
C ARG A 270 -11.51 4.96 13.79
N GLY A 271 -11.58 5.23 12.48
CA GLY A 271 -11.93 4.21 11.48
C GLY A 271 -10.94 3.04 11.46
N ALA A 272 -9.65 3.33 11.56
CA ALA A 272 -8.62 2.30 11.60
C ALA A 272 -8.63 1.49 12.90
N MET A 273 -8.88 2.15 14.05
CA MET A 273 -9.02 1.47 15.35
C MET A 273 -10.20 0.51 15.37
N VAL A 274 -11.37 0.96 14.90
CA VAL A 274 -12.58 0.10 14.79
C VAL A 274 -12.32 -1.07 13.85
N SER A 275 -11.66 -0.82 12.71
CA SER A 275 -11.35 -1.86 11.72
C SER A 275 -10.41 -2.93 12.27
N LEU A 276 -9.35 -2.52 12.97
CA LEU A 276 -8.43 -3.45 13.63
C LEU A 276 -9.13 -4.22 14.76
N ALA A 277 -9.98 -3.57 15.55
CA ALA A 277 -10.76 -4.24 16.58
C ALA A 277 -11.69 -5.32 16.00
N LEU A 278 -12.40 -5.02 14.90
CA LEU A 278 -13.26 -5.98 14.20
C LEU A 278 -12.47 -7.19 13.67
N VAL A 279 -11.30 -6.94 13.09
CA VAL A 279 -10.43 -8.03 12.61
C VAL A 279 -9.81 -8.83 13.75
N LEU A 280 -9.43 -8.19 14.86
CA LEU A 280 -8.97 -8.90 16.05
C LEU A 280 -10.08 -9.75 16.67
N MET A 281 -11.33 -9.26 16.70
CA MET A 281 -12.50 -10.05 17.12
C MET A 281 -12.70 -11.26 16.21
N TRP A 282 -12.60 -11.06 14.89
CA TRP A 282 -12.60 -12.18 13.95
C TRP A 282 -11.47 -13.18 14.26
N MET A 283 -10.22 -12.74 14.43
CA MET A 283 -9.10 -13.61 14.79
C MET A 283 -9.32 -14.35 16.12
N ALA A 284 -9.92 -13.70 17.12
CA ALA A 284 -10.29 -14.30 18.40
C ALA A 284 -11.36 -15.38 18.23
N THR A 285 -12.39 -15.15 17.40
CA THR A 285 -13.40 -16.19 17.08
C THR A 285 -12.78 -17.40 16.38
N ARG A 286 -11.68 -17.18 15.65
CA ARG A 286 -10.86 -18.22 15.01
C ARG A 286 -9.83 -18.84 15.96
N ARG A 287 -9.87 -18.50 17.25
CA ARG A 287 -8.96 -18.96 18.31
C ARG A 287 -7.48 -18.77 17.96
N VAL A 288 -7.15 -17.70 17.23
CA VAL A 288 -5.76 -17.34 16.96
C VAL A 288 -5.10 -16.96 18.30
N PRO A 289 -3.92 -17.52 18.64
CA PRO A 289 -3.26 -17.27 19.91
C PRO A 289 -3.10 -15.78 20.25
N TYR A 290 -3.26 -15.44 21.53
CA TYR A 290 -3.05 -14.09 22.11
C TYR A 290 -3.99 -12.97 21.65
N THR A 291 -4.74 -13.14 20.56
CA THR A 291 -5.65 -12.09 20.02
C THR A 291 -6.73 -11.67 21.02
N GLY A 292 -7.34 -12.63 21.73
CA GLY A 292 -8.28 -12.30 22.81
C GLY A 292 -7.65 -11.51 23.95
N ARG A 293 -6.39 -11.82 24.32
CA ARG A 293 -5.66 -11.05 25.34
C ARG A 293 -5.34 -9.63 24.85
N LEU A 294 -4.96 -9.48 23.58
CA LEU A 294 -4.73 -8.16 22.98
C LEU A 294 -6.00 -7.32 22.95
N LEU A 295 -7.16 -7.90 22.66
CA LEU A 295 -8.45 -7.20 22.77
C LEU A 295 -8.71 -6.74 24.21
N MET A 296 -8.48 -7.60 25.20
CA MET A 296 -8.65 -7.25 26.61
C MET A 296 -7.68 -6.14 27.05
N ILE A 297 -6.41 -6.24 26.67
CA ILE A 297 -5.41 -5.21 26.95
C ILE A 297 -5.77 -3.89 26.27
N GLY A 298 -6.17 -3.94 24.99
CA GLY A 298 -6.61 -2.76 24.26
C GLY A 298 -7.84 -2.10 24.89
N ALA A 299 -8.82 -2.90 25.34
CA ALA A 299 -9.99 -2.40 26.07
C ALA A 299 -9.59 -1.78 27.41
N ALA A 300 -8.75 -2.45 28.21
CA ALA A 300 -8.28 -1.96 29.49
C ALA A 300 -7.46 -0.66 29.36
N LEU A 301 -6.55 -0.58 28.38
CA LEU A 301 -5.78 0.63 28.09
C LEU A 301 -6.68 1.76 27.61
N THR A 302 -7.69 1.45 26.80
CA THR A 302 -8.68 2.46 26.38
C THR A 302 -9.40 3.02 27.60
N VAL A 303 -9.94 2.15 28.47
CA VAL A 303 -10.60 2.57 29.72
C VAL A 303 -9.66 3.40 30.59
N ALA A 304 -8.42 2.95 30.80
CA ALA A 304 -7.43 3.67 31.59
C ALA A 304 -7.11 5.05 30.99
N LEU A 305 -6.93 5.15 29.67
CA LEU A 305 -6.66 6.40 28.97
C LEU A 305 -7.86 7.37 29.09
N VAL A 306 -9.08 6.86 28.97
CA VAL A 306 -10.30 7.65 29.17
C VAL A 306 -10.37 8.19 30.58
N MET A 307 -10.11 7.36 31.59
CA MET A 307 -10.12 7.79 32.99
C MET A 307 -9.00 8.82 33.29
N ALA A 308 -7.84 8.71 32.63
CA ALA A 308 -6.68 9.55 32.91
C ALA A 308 -6.57 10.82 32.05
N TYR A 309 -7.29 10.93 30.93
CA TYR A 309 -7.15 12.03 29.98
C TYR A 309 -8.49 12.73 29.71
N PRO A 310 -8.81 13.83 30.44
CA PRO A 310 -10.08 14.55 30.33
C PRO A 310 -10.48 14.99 28.91
N PRO A 311 -9.56 15.46 28.03
CA PRO A 311 -9.93 15.80 26.64
C PRO A 311 -10.45 14.60 25.83
N LEU A 312 -10.10 13.36 26.19
CA LEU A 312 -10.66 12.16 25.56
C LEU A 312 -12.06 11.85 26.09
N GLN A 313 -12.37 12.17 27.34
CA GLN A 313 -13.72 12.03 27.90
C GLN A 313 -14.72 12.94 27.17
N GLU A 314 -14.35 14.22 26.99
CA GLU A 314 -15.15 15.18 26.22
C GLU A 314 -15.35 14.75 24.76
N ARG A 315 -14.29 14.20 24.14
CA ARG A 315 -14.38 13.65 22.78
C ARG A 315 -15.27 12.41 22.69
N LEU A 316 -15.27 11.53 23.69
CA LEU A 316 -16.14 10.35 23.73
C LEU A 316 -17.59 10.71 24.02
N ALA A 317 -17.84 11.68 24.90
CA ALA A 317 -19.18 12.21 25.16
C ALA A 317 -19.82 12.80 23.89
N THR A 318 -18.99 13.38 23.01
CA THR A 318 -19.41 13.95 21.72
C THR A 318 -19.34 12.98 20.53
N ILE A 319 -19.05 11.68 20.75
CA ILE A 319 -19.06 10.67 19.66
C ILE A 319 -20.47 10.38 19.17
N PHE A 320 -21.46 10.45 20.06
CA PHE A 320 -22.87 10.21 19.74
C PHE A 320 -23.66 11.49 19.51
N SER A 321 -23.06 12.68 19.69
CA SER A 321 -23.66 13.96 19.32
C SER A 321 -23.27 14.34 17.90
N SER A 322 -24.24 14.70 17.07
CA SER A 322 -24.07 15.14 15.68
C SER A 322 -23.22 16.40 15.49
N SER A 323 -22.76 17.05 16.57
CA SER A 323 -22.01 18.31 16.60
C SER A 323 -20.50 18.19 16.32
N ASN A 324 -19.99 17.01 15.98
CA ASN A 324 -18.58 16.82 15.68
C ASN A 324 -18.34 17.17 14.19
N ALA A 325 -17.71 18.30 13.90
CA ALA A 325 -17.54 18.82 12.52
C ALA A 325 -17.01 17.78 11.51
N SER A 326 -16.11 16.89 11.93
CA SER A 326 -15.58 15.80 11.08
C SER A 326 -16.58 14.66 10.77
N THR A 327 -17.60 14.48 11.61
CA THR A 327 -18.68 13.50 11.44
C THR A 327 -19.81 14.11 10.62
N GLU A 328 -20.12 15.39 10.85
CA GLU A 328 -21.11 16.17 10.09
C GLU A 328 -20.73 16.28 8.61
N VAL A 329 -19.48 16.66 8.32
CA VAL A 329 -18.96 16.70 6.94
C VAL A 329 -19.12 15.34 6.26
N ARG A 330 -18.80 14.24 6.94
CA ARG A 330 -18.98 12.89 6.37
C ARG A 330 -20.45 12.58 6.08
N PHE A 331 -21.37 12.89 6.98
CA PHE A 331 -22.80 12.69 6.73
C PHE A 331 -23.27 13.47 5.50
N ASP A 332 -22.80 14.71 5.33
CA ASP A 332 -23.09 15.50 4.13
C ASP A 332 -22.45 14.90 2.87
N GLU A 333 -21.22 14.38 2.94
CA GLU A 333 -20.60 13.64 1.83
C GLU A 333 -21.53 12.48 1.38
N TYR A 334 -22.03 11.66 2.31
CA TYR A 334 -22.94 10.54 1.98
C TYR A 334 -24.29 11.03 1.45
N ARG A 335 -24.87 12.06 2.06
CA ARG A 335 -26.18 12.62 1.69
C ARG A 335 -26.16 13.19 0.28
N MET A 336 -25.07 13.85 -0.11
CA MET A 336 -24.94 14.48 -1.42
C MET A 336 -24.30 13.56 -2.48
N PHE A 337 -23.73 12.43 -2.09
CA PHE A 337 -23.10 11.48 -3.02
C PHE A 337 -23.99 11.04 -4.21
N PRO A 338 -25.32 10.82 -4.05
CA PRO A 338 -26.17 10.51 -5.18
C PRO A 338 -26.15 11.58 -6.30
N GLN A 339 -25.98 12.86 -5.94
CA GLN A 339 -25.87 13.95 -6.93
C GLN A 339 -24.61 13.80 -7.78
N ALA A 340 -23.49 13.41 -7.15
CA ALA A 340 -22.26 13.11 -7.87
C ALA A 340 -22.40 11.91 -8.82
N MET A 341 -23.15 10.88 -8.41
CA MET A 341 -23.44 9.72 -9.27
C MET A 341 -24.32 10.08 -10.47
N VAL A 342 -25.29 10.98 -10.30
CA VAL A 342 -26.13 11.46 -11.40
C VAL A 342 -25.32 12.35 -12.37
N ALA A 343 -24.45 13.22 -11.84
CA ALA A 343 -23.60 14.08 -12.65
C ALA A 343 -22.54 13.29 -13.43
N TYR A 344 -22.00 12.21 -12.85
CA TYR A 344 -20.92 11.40 -13.41
C TYR A 344 -21.20 9.89 -13.31
N PRO A 345 -22.19 9.36 -14.06
CA PRO A 345 -22.63 7.96 -13.92
C PRO A 345 -21.56 6.94 -14.31
N PHE A 346 -20.63 7.32 -15.19
CA PHE A 346 -19.48 6.52 -15.62
C PHE A 346 -18.20 6.84 -14.83
N GLY A 347 -18.31 7.67 -13.79
CA GLY A 347 -17.19 8.17 -13.00
C GLY A 347 -16.49 9.37 -13.63
N ILE A 348 -15.73 10.09 -12.82
CA ILE A 348 -14.97 11.30 -13.21
C ILE A 348 -13.61 10.99 -13.85
N GLY A 349 -13.21 9.72 -13.87
CA GLY A 349 -11.91 9.28 -14.38
C GLY A 349 -10.72 9.76 -13.55
N PHE A 350 -9.59 10.01 -14.21
CA PHE A 350 -8.28 10.18 -13.56
C PHE A 350 -7.72 11.60 -13.65
N LYS A 351 -8.46 12.54 -14.25
CA LYS A 351 -7.98 13.91 -14.46
C LYS A 351 -7.84 14.67 -13.13
N VAL A 352 -8.83 14.55 -12.26
CA VAL A 352 -8.86 15.16 -10.92
C VAL A 352 -9.28 14.15 -9.88
N ASP A 353 -8.88 14.34 -8.63
CA ASP A 353 -9.44 13.61 -7.48
C ASP A 353 -10.72 14.31 -6.98
N PRO A 354 -11.72 13.58 -6.44
CA PRO A 354 -12.88 14.19 -5.82
C PRO A 354 -12.48 15.16 -4.70
N PRO A 355 -13.15 16.32 -4.57
CA PRO A 355 -14.28 16.81 -5.37
C PRO A 355 -13.89 17.36 -6.75
N VAL A 356 -14.85 17.37 -7.69
CA VAL A 356 -14.63 17.97 -9.02
C VAL A 356 -14.54 19.50 -8.90
N PRO A 357 -13.44 20.14 -9.35
CA PRO A 357 -13.28 21.60 -9.26
C PRO A 357 -14.41 22.36 -9.97
N GLY A 358 -14.83 23.49 -9.41
CA GLY A 358 -15.88 24.34 -9.99
C GLY A 358 -17.31 23.79 -9.82
N THR A 359 -17.50 22.75 -9.03
CA THR A 359 -18.82 22.18 -8.70
C THR A 359 -19.13 22.33 -7.20
N HIS A 360 -20.39 22.19 -6.83
CA HIS A 360 -20.83 22.13 -5.43
C HIS A 360 -20.73 20.71 -4.84
N LEU A 361 -20.18 19.76 -5.59
CA LEU A 361 -20.07 18.37 -5.16
C LEU A 361 -18.94 18.22 -4.14
N LEU A 362 -19.16 17.38 -3.13
CA LEU A 362 -18.13 17.05 -2.15
C LEU A 362 -17.30 15.85 -2.59
N GLY A 363 -16.16 15.67 -1.94
CA GLY A 363 -15.44 14.40 -1.95
C GLY A 363 -16.20 13.31 -1.20
N ILE A 364 -15.63 12.11 -1.11
CA ILE A 364 -16.23 11.03 -0.33
C ILE A 364 -15.15 10.26 0.43
N SER A 365 -15.25 10.28 1.75
CA SER A 365 -14.36 9.60 2.70
C SER A 365 -14.74 8.13 2.88
N ASN A 366 -14.90 7.40 1.78
CA ASN A 366 -15.25 5.99 1.75
C ASN A 366 -14.67 5.33 0.49
N LEU A 367 -13.83 4.31 0.65
CA LEU A 367 -13.17 3.54 -0.40
C LEU A 367 -14.15 3.10 -1.50
N TRP A 368 -15.24 2.49 -1.07
CA TRP A 368 -16.22 1.81 -1.92
C TRP A 368 -16.98 2.84 -2.77
N LEU A 369 -17.42 3.92 -2.16
CA LEU A 369 -18.09 5.00 -2.88
C LEU A 369 -17.10 5.81 -3.73
N ASN A 370 -15.84 5.96 -3.29
CA ASN A 370 -14.82 6.63 -4.08
C ASN A 370 -14.52 5.86 -5.38
N PHE A 371 -14.51 4.52 -5.35
CA PHE A 371 -14.45 3.70 -6.56
C PHE A 371 -15.60 4.00 -7.52
N ILE A 372 -16.83 4.15 -7.02
CA ILE A 372 -17.98 4.57 -7.85
C ILE A 372 -17.74 5.97 -8.43
N TYR A 373 -17.30 6.93 -7.60
CA TYR A 373 -17.08 8.30 -8.03
C TYR A 373 -16.04 8.39 -9.17
N LYS A 374 -14.96 7.60 -9.06
CA LYS A 374 -13.84 7.63 -10.01
C LYS A 374 -14.05 6.78 -11.25
N THR A 375 -14.64 5.59 -11.09
CA THR A 375 -14.70 4.56 -12.15
C THR A 375 -16.11 4.10 -12.51
N GLY A 376 -17.13 4.71 -11.91
CA GLY A 376 -18.52 4.33 -12.07
C GLY A 376 -18.88 3.03 -11.33
N ILE A 377 -20.17 2.68 -11.39
CA ILE A 377 -20.71 1.46 -10.75
C ILE A 377 -20.01 0.21 -11.29
N VAL A 378 -19.73 0.14 -12.59
CA VAL A 378 -19.09 -1.02 -13.21
C VAL A 378 -17.67 -1.22 -12.69
N GLY A 379 -16.88 -0.15 -12.52
CA GLY A 379 -15.55 -0.22 -11.93
C GLY A 379 -15.59 -0.71 -10.48
N MET A 380 -16.57 -0.26 -9.71
CA MET A 380 -16.81 -0.75 -8.35
C MET A 380 -17.19 -2.25 -8.33
N LEU A 381 -18.08 -2.70 -9.21
CA LEU A 381 -18.44 -4.12 -9.32
C LEU A 381 -17.23 -5.00 -9.66
N LEU A 382 -16.35 -4.53 -10.53
CA LEU A 382 -15.08 -5.21 -10.82
C LEU A 382 -14.16 -5.23 -9.61
N PHE A 383 -14.04 -4.13 -8.87
CA PHE A 383 -13.27 -4.09 -7.62
C PHE A 383 -13.82 -5.09 -6.58
N ILE A 384 -15.14 -5.18 -6.40
CA ILE A 384 -15.78 -6.22 -5.58
C ILE A 384 -15.43 -7.61 -6.11
N ALA A 385 -15.48 -7.83 -7.42
CA ALA A 385 -15.14 -9.11 -8.01
C ALA A 385 -13.69 -9.50 -7.69
N VAL A 386 -12.73 -8.56 -7.71
CA VAL A 386 -11.34 -8.81 -7.31
C VAL A 386 -11.27 -9.21 -5.83
N THR A 387 -11.91 -8.47 -4.94
CA THR A 387 -11.86 -8.77 -3.49
C THR A 387 -12.53 -10.10 -3.15
N VAL A 388 -13.62 -10.45 -3.83
CA VAL A 388 -14.27 -11.77 -3.69
C VAL A 388 -13.36 -12.89 -4.19
N ARG A 389 -12.66 -12.70 -5.32
CA ARG A 389 -11.69 -13.69 -5.85
C ARG A 389 -10.52 -13.87 -4.89
N TRP A 390 -9.97 -12.78 -4.38
CA TRP A 390 -8.94 -12.78 -3.35
C TRP A 390 -9.40 -13.56 -2.12
N TRP A 391 -10.58 -13.27 -1.58
CA TRP A 391 -11.10 -13.95 -0.40
C TRP A 391 -11.30 -15.46 -0.63
N ARG A 392 -11.77 -15.87 -1.81
CA ARG A 392 -11.92 -17.29 -2.16
C ARG A 392 -10.58 -18.03 -2.14
N GLU A 393 -9.51 -17.39 -2.57
CA GLU A 393 -8.16 -17.95 -2.52
C GLU A 393 -7.61 -17.95 -1.08
N ALA A 394 -7.71 -16.81 -0.39
CA ALA A 394 -7.02 -16.53 0.86
C ALA A 394 -7.73 -17.00 2.13
N ARG A 395 -9.05 -17.21 2.12
CA ARG A 395 -9.83 -17.48 3.34
C ARG A 395 -9.28 -18.67 4.16
N PRO A 396 -9.36 -18.66 5.50
CA PRO A 396 -9.05 -19.84 6.30
C PRO A 396 -10.01 -21.00 5.99
N GLU A 397 -9.55 -22.23 6.21
CA GLU A 397 -10.44 -23.41 6.29
C GLU A 397 -11.36 -23.31 7.51
N LYS A 398 -12.36 -24.19 7.67
CA LYS A 398 -13.21 -24.16 8.87
C LYS A 398 -12.40 -24.59 10.12
N GLY A 399 -12.66 -23.97 11.27
CA GLY A 399 -12.04 -24.34 12.55
C GLY A 399 -10.97 -23.39 13.10
N PRO A 400 -10.33 -23.75 14.22
CA PRO A 400 -9.34 -22.90 14.88
C PRO A 400 -8.06 -22.77 14.04
N ILE A 401 -7.44 -21.58 14.07
CA ILE A 401 -6.19 -21.30 13.35
C ILE A 401 -5.04 -21.30 14.37
N ARG A 402 -4.10 -22.23 14.22
CA ARG A 402 -2.84 -22.20 14.97
C ARG A 402 -1.87 -21.28 14.25
N LEU A 403 -1.33 -20.28 14.94
CA LEU A 403 -0.29 -19.41 14.39
C LEU A 403 1.05 -20.15 14.40
N THR A 404 1.66 -20.33 13.23
CA THR A 404 2.97 -20.97 13.04
C THR A 404 3.83 -20.11 12.13
N LYS A 405 5.16 -20.31 12.16
CA LYS A 405 6.07 -19.64 11.24
C LYS A 405 5.68 -19.82 9.77
N ASP A 406 5.17 -21.00 9.43
CA ASP A 406 4.76 -21.34 8.07
C ASP A 406 3.54 -20.53 7.60
N ASN A 407 2.60 -20.18 8.47
CA ASN A 407 1.38 -19.47 8.08
C ASN A 407 1.32 -18.00 8.53
N ALA A 408 2.35 -17.50 9.22
CA ALA A 408 2.39 -16.16 9.78
C ALA A 408 2.22 -15.06 8.72
N LEU A 409 2.92 -15.19 7.59
CA LEU A 409 2.83 -14.24 6.49
C LEU A 409 1.43 -14.23 5.87
N TRP A 410 0.83 -15.41 5.68
CA TRP A 410 -0.53 -15.53 5.19
C TRP A 410 -1.55 -14.92 6.15
N LEU A 411 -1.53 -15.30 7.43
CA LEU A 411 -2.52 -14.84 8.40
C LEU A 411 -2.40 -13.33 8.65
N GLY A 412 -1.17 -12.86 8.83
CA GLY A 412 -0.86 -11.45 9.05
C GLY A 412 -1.26 -10.58 7.88
N SER A 413 -0.94 -10.98 6.64
CA SER A 413 -1.39 -10.25 5.46
C SER A 413 -2.91 -10.34 5.23
N THR A 414 -3.54 -11.48 5.53
CA THR A 414 -5.02 -11.62 5.46
C THR A 414 -5.70 -10.65 6.41
N ALA A 415 -5.28 -10.63 7.67
CA ALA A 415 -5.81 -9.72 8.68
C ALA A 415 -5.55 -8.24 8.31
N GLY A 416 -4.38 -7.92 7.77
CA GLY A 416 -4.04 -6.58 7.28
C GLY A 416 -4.95 -6.12 6.15
N ILE A 417 -5.15 -6.96 5.13
CA ILE A 417 -6.03 -6.65 3.99
C ILE A 417 -7.49 -6.52 4.44
N LEU A 418 -7.98 -7.41 5.31
CA LEU A 418 -9.31 -7.28 5.90
C LEU A 418 -9.46 -5.96 6.65
N SER A 419 -8.46 -5.58 7.46
CA SER A 419 -8.49 -4.33 8.22
C SER A 419 -8.50 -3.12 7.30
N ALA A 420 -7.75 -3.16 6.20
CA ALA A 420 -7.74 -2.12 5.18
C ALA A 420 -9.10 -1.98 4.46
N LEU A 421 -9.73 -3.10 4.08
CA LEU A 421 -11.04 -3.12 3.42
C LEU A 421 -12.16 -2.62 4.35
N VAL A 422 -12.14 -3.02 5.63
CA VAL A 422 -13.09 -2.52 6.64
C VAL A 422 -12.84 -1.04 6.93
N SER A 423 -11.58 -0.61 7.01
CA SER A 423 -11.24 0.80 7.15
C SER A 423 -11.69 1.62 5.95
N GLY A 424 -11.82 0.98 4.78
CA GLY A 424 -12.39 1.55 3.58
C GLY A 424 -13.86 2.00 3.73
N LEU A 425 -14.60 1.51 4.72
CA LEU A 425 -15.95 2.01 5.01
C LEU A 425 -15.92 3.40 5.67
N PHE A 426 -14.78 3.79 6.23
CA PHE A 426 -14.63 5.03 7.00
C PHE A 426 -13.64 6.02 6.37
N ASP A 427 -12.90 5.59 5.35
CA ASP A 427 -11.94 6.41 4.63
C ASP A 427 -11.66 5.85 3.22
N HIS A 428 -10.98 6.61 2.36
CA HIS A 428 -10.83 6.30 0.93
C HIS A 428 -9.40 5.97 0.49
N TYR A 429 -8.41 6.02 1.38
CA TYR A 429 -6.98 5.99 0.99
C TYR A 429 -6.54 4.77 0.15
N PHE A 430 -7.16 3.61 0.29
CA PHE A 430 -6.79 2.43 -0.50
C PHE A 430 -7.33 2.39 -1.94
N SER A 431 -8.04 3.44 -2.40
CA SER A 431 -8.59 3.50 -3.77
C SER A 431 -7.66 4.23 -4.75
N PHE A 432 -7.31 5.48 -4.44
CA PHE A 432 -6.57 6.37 -5.34
C PHE A 432 -5.39 7.10 -4.67
N ALA A 433 -5.13 6.89 -3.38
CA ALA A 433 -3.90 7.40 -2.76
C ALA A 433 -2.72 6.54 -3.20
N VAL A 434 -2.06 6.99 -4.26
CA VAL A 434 -1.23 6.19 -5.16
C VAL A 434 -0.28 5.20 -4.44
N VAL A 435 0.59 5.68 -3.55
CA VAL A 435 1.57 4.81 -2.86
C VAL A 435 0.90 3.82 -1.89
N MET A 436 -0.20 4.22 -1.24
CA MET A 436 -0.96 3.32 -0.36
C MET A 436 -1.67 2.22 -1.14
N VAL A 437 -2.15 2.54 -2.36
CA VAL A 437 -2.68 1.57 -3.33
C VAL A 437 -1.60 0.53 -3.65
N ALA A 438 -0.37 0.95 -3.94
CA ALA A 438 0.71 -0.01 -4.23
C ALA A 438 1.05 -0.92 -3.05
N LEU A 439 1.11 -0.39 -1.83
CA LEU A 439 1.35 -1.22 -0.65
C LEU A 439 0.19 -2.21 -0.40
N PHE A 440 -1.05 -1.78 -0.61
CA PHE A 440 -2.22 -2.66 -0.51
C PHE A 440 -2.14 -3.81 -1.52
N TRP A 441 -1.91 -3.53 -2.79
CA TRP A 441 -1.85 -4.57 -3.81
C TRP A 441 -0.60 -5.44 -3.71
N LEU A 442 0.52 -4.90 -3.22
CA LEU A 442 1.70 -5.70 -2.88
C LEU A 442 1.40 -6.68 -1.73
N MET A 443 0.67 -6.23 -0.70
CA MET A 443 0.20 -7.08 0.40
C MET A 443 -0.77 -8.16 -0.09
N VAL A 444 -1.71 -7.82 -0.99
CA VAL A 444 -2.56 -8.82 -1.67
C VAL A 444 -1.70 -9.83 -2.43
N GLY A 445 -0.66 -9.38 -3.14
CA GLY A 445 0.29 -10.23 -3.85
C GLY A 445 1.01 -11.24 -2.94
N ILE A 446 1.56 -10.77 -1.81
CA ILE A 446 2.18 -11.66 -0.79
C ILE A 446 1.15 -12.67 -0.28
N ASN A 447 -0.06 -12.19 0.03
CA ASN A 447 -1.10 -13.01 0.61
C ASN A 447 -1.56 -14.14 -0.32
N VAL A 448 -1.85 -13.84 -1.60
CA VAL A 448 -2.26 -14.88 -2.56
C VAL A 448 -1.13 -15.87 -2.83
N LEU A 449 0.14 -15.44 -2.81
CA LEU A 449 1.27 -16.37 -2.95
C LEU A 449 1.34 -17.36 -1.78
N GLU A 450 1.20 -16.89 -0.55
CA GLU A 450 1.15 -17.78 0.61
C GLU A 450 -0.11 -18.66 0.61
N ALA A 451 -1.27 -18.10 0.26
CA ALA A 451 -2.52 -18.86 0.20
C ALA A 451 -2.46 -20.00 -0.82
N ARG A 452 -1.88 -19.77 -2.00
CA ARG A 452 -1.73 -20.79 -3.05
C ARG A 452 -0.76 -21.89 -2.64
N ARG A 453 0.27 -21.56 -1.85
CA ARG A 453 1.22 -22.51 -1.28
C ARG A 453 0.58 -23.38 -0.20
N LEU A 454 -0.18 -22.76 0.71
CA LEU A 454 -0.82 -23.42 1.84
C LEU A 454 -2.07 -24.23 1.43
N PHE A 455 -2.80 -23.75 0.42
CA PHE A 455 -4.08 -24.32 -0.02
C PHE A 455 -4.08 -24.64 -1.53
N PRO A 456 -3.17 -25.50 -2.02
CA PRO A 456 -3.02 -25.79 -3.45
C PRO A 456 -4.27 -26.39 -4.09
N ALA A 457 -5.10 -27.10 -3.31
CA ALA A 457 -6.36 -27.70 -3.78
C ALA A 457 -7.39 -26.67 -4.29
N ARG A 458 -7.23 -25.38 -3.97
CA ARG A 458 -8.13 -24.30 -4.41
C ARG A 458 -7.78 -23.72 -5.78
N LEU A 459 -6.61 -24.08 -6.32
CA LEU A 459 -6.16 -23.58 -7.61
C LEU A 459 -7.02 -24.17 -8.75
N PRO A 460 -7.37 -23.38 -9.78
CA PRO A 460 -8.02 -23.91 -10.96
C PRO A 460 -7.21 -25.05 -11.58
N GLN A 461 -7.83 -26.22 -11.72
CA GLN A 461 -7.25 -27.34 -12.45
C GLN A 461 -7.23 -27.00 -13.94
N VAL A 462 -6.04 -26.78 -14.49
CA VAL A 462 -5.89 -26.56 -15.94
C VAL A 462 -6.12 -27.93 -16.59
N LYS A 463 -7.28 -28.11 -17.25
CA LYS A 463 -7.49 -29.28 -18.11
C LYS A 463 -6.41 -29.26 -19.18
N THR A 464 -5.43 -30.14 -19.08
CA THR A 464 -4.50 -30.41 -20.18
C THR A 464 -5.35 -31.04 -21.27
N VAL A 465 -5.67 -30.28 -22.32
CA VAL A 465 -6.19 -30.87 -23.55
C VAL A 465 -5.03 -31.69 -24.10
N VAL A 466 -5.06 -32.99 -23.84
CA VAL A 466 -4.16 -33.93 -24.49
C VAL A 466 -4.54 -33.87 -25.96
N PHE A 467 -3.73 -33.17 -26.76
CA PHE A 467 -3.80 -33.28 -28.21
C PHE A 467 -3.46 -34.75 -28.50
N ARG A 468 -4.49 -35.59 -28.66
CA ARG A 468 -4.30 -36.92 -29.24
C ARG A 468 -3.72 -36.66 -30.62
N LYS A 469 -2.48 -37.07 -30.85
CA LYS A 469 -1.94 -37.22 -32.20
C LYS A 469 -3.01 -37.94 -33.03
N PRO A 470 -3.34 -37.47 -34.24
CA PRO A 470 -4.13 -38.29 -35.14
C PRO A 470 -3.38 -39.61 -35.32
N LEU A 471 -4.05 -40.72 -35.00
CA LEU A 471 -3.59 -42.04 -35.39
C LEU A 471 -3.67 -42.09 -36.91
N LEU A 472 -2.57 -41.76 -37.58
CA LEU A 472 -2.32 -42.19 -38.95
C LEU A 472 -1.79 -43.63 -38.87
N ASP A 473 -2.63 -44.54 -38.41
CA ASP A 473 -2.48 -45.97 -38.66
C ASP A 473 -3.48 -46.33 -39.75
N GLY A 474 -2.98 -46.58 -40.96
CA GLY A 474 -3.83 -47.07 -42.04
C GLY A 474 -3.35 -46.79 -43.45
N ALA A 475 -2.08 -47.05 -43.75
CA ALA A 475 -1.67 -47.43 -45.11
C ALA A 475 -0.27 -48.05 -45.10
N ARG A 476 -0.23 -49.38 -45.11
CA ARG A 476 0.81 -50.24 -45.71
C ARG A 476 0.11 -51.49 -46.24
N PRO A 477 0.64 -52.21 -47.24
CA PRO A 477 1.93 -52.05 -47.92
C PRO A 477 1.88 -51.19 -49.18
#